data_AF-A0A7W2A6Y5-F1
#
_entry.id   AF-A0A7W2A6Y5-F1
#
_cell.length_a   1.000
_cell.length_b   1.000
_cell.length_c   1.000
_cell.angle_alpha   90.00
_cell.angle_beta   90.00
_cell.angle_gamma   90.00
#
_symmetry.space_group_name_H-M   'P 1'
#
loop_
_entity.id
_entity.type
_entity.pdbx_description
1 polymer ?
#
loop_
_entity_poly.entity_id
_entity_poly.type
_entity_poly.pdbx_seq_one_letter_code
_entity_poly.pdbx_strand_id
1 'polypeptide(L)'
;MVQTQPDTTKPDTAEPGTTQPGTHFFIAAIALAVTIWPIGFNLGAFGTIFFDRLLEIWAISIAALLAGLLVDRGRDQDVLSRTDQILLALPSLWLLTTMLHFEEGGGLMRVLNDALMFMTAFFSVPHIIRIVMPIAMPEVMAVRGRRQTLNLLVLTVAIAVASFAIGYRNDLFMTCEDFKVSGNDLPTNCRPTDTRYERGTFRLPQ
;
A
#
# COMPACT_ATOMS: atom_id res chain seq x y z
N MET A 1 20.36 63.06 -24.51
CA MET A 1 20.03 62.82 -23.09
C MET A 1 18.67 62.14 -23.06
N VAL A 2 18.64 60.84 -22.74
CA VAL A 2 17.98 60.27 -21.53
C VAL A 2 16.44 60.41 -21.62
N GLN A 3 15.72 59.43 -22.18
CA GLN A 3 15.17 58.21 -21.54
C GLN A 3 14.01 58.50 -20.58
N THR A 4 12.79 58.02 -20.93
CA THR A 4 11.97 57.15 -20.06
C THR A 4 10.69 56.69 -20.79
N GLN A 5 10.59 55.38 -20.96
CA GLN A 5 9.36 54.62 -21.17
C GLN A 5 8.94 54.10 -19.80
N PRO A 6 7.64 54.12 -19.47
CA PRO A 6 6.97 52.87 -19.10
C PRO A 6 5.55 52.85 -19.74
N ASP A 7 5.01 51.70 -20.14
CA ASP A 7 4.34 50.86 -19.16
C ASP A 7 4.37 49.39 -19.58
N THR A 8 4.69 48.59 -18.58
CA THR A 8 4.94 47.17 -18.62
C THR A 8 3.64 46.40 -18.69
N THR A 9 3.50 45.56 -19.72
CA THR A 9 2.69 44.33 -19.66
C THR A 9 3.03 43.58 -18.38
N LYS A 10 2.15 43.66 -17.38
CA LYS A 10 2.17 42.83 -16.19
C LYS A 10 1.86 41.39 -16.65
N PRO A 11 2.76 40.42 -16.42
CA PRO A 11 2.41 39.03 -16.65
C PRO A 11 1.41 38.61 -15.56
N ASP A 12 0.35 37.92 -15.97
CA ASP A 12 -0.57 37.23 -15.08
C ASP A 12 0.22 36.29 -14.17
N THR A 13 0.49 36.75 -12.95
CA THR A 13 0.90 35.89 -11.85
C THR A 13 -0.32 35.04 -11.49
N ALA A 14 -0.43 33.87 -12.11
CA ALA A 14 -1.24 32.78 -11.58
C ALA A 14 -0.82 32.56 -10.13
N GLU A 15 -1.73 32.84 -9.19
CA GLU A 15 -1.52 32.53 -7.78
C GLU A 15 -1.23 31.03 -7.62
N PRO A 16 -0.22 30.63 -6.82
CA PRO A 16 -0.01 29.23 -6.50
C PRO A 16 -1.25 28.70 -5.77
N GLY A 17 -1.90 27.73 -6.41
CA GLY A 17 -3.27 27.31 -6.14
C GLY A 17 -3.57 27.02 -4.67
N THR A 18 -4.57 27.71 -4.15
CA THR A 18 -5.32 27.27 -2.97
C THR A 18 -6.05 25.99 -3.32
N THR A 19 -5.43 24.84 -3.07
CA THR A 19 -6.06 23.54 -3.26
C THR A 19 -7.34 23.50 -2.43
N GLN A 20 -8.50 23.41 -3.11
CA GLN A 20 -9.79 23.40 -2.43
C GLN A 20 -9.91 22.15 -1.54
N PRO A 21 -10.56 22.23 -0.37
CA PRO A 21 -10.67 21.11 0.58
C PRO A 21 -11.23 19.81 -0.04
N GLY A 22 -12.05 19.92 -1.09
CA GLY A 22 -12.60 18.77 -1.83
C GLY A 22 -11.56 18.01 -2.67
N THR A 23 -10.52 18.70 -3.17
CA THR A 23 -9.46 18.10 -3.99
C THR A 23 -8.60 17.15 -3.18
N HIS A 24 -8.20 17.55 -1.96
CA HIS A 24 -7.44 16.70 -1.04
C HIS A 24 -8.19 15.41 -0.71
N PHE A 25 -9.50 15.50 -0.42
CA PHE A 25 -10.34 14.33 -0.16
C PHE A 25 -10.39 13.38 -1.38
N PHE A 26 -10.55 13.93 -2.58
CA PHE A 26 -10.64 13.15 -3.80
C PHE A 26 -9.32 12.42 -4.11
N ILE A 27 -8.19 13.10 -4.00
CA ILE A 27 -6.86 12.50 -4.22
C ILE A 27 -6.59 11.42 -3.15
N ALA A 28 -6.89 11.71 -1.88
CA ALA A 28 -6.78 10.76 -0.78
C ALA A 28 -7.63 9.49 -1.02
N ALA A 29 -8.87 9.66 -1.49
CA ALA A 29 -9.75 8.55 -1.81
C ALA A 29 -9.18 7.65 -2.92
N ILE A 30 -8.64 8.23 -3.98
CA ILE A 30 -8.01 7.48 -5.08
C ILE A 30 -6.77 6.74 -4.57
N ALA A 31 -5.90 7.42 -3.82
CA ALA A 31 -4.69 6.81 -3.27
C ALA A 31 -5.02 5.60 -2.40
N LEU A 32 -5.97 5.74 -1.47
CA LEU A 32 -6.42 4.64 -0.62
C LEU A 32 -7.08 3.51 -1.41
N ALA A 33 -7.86 3.84 -2.45
CA ALA A 33 -8.47 2.84 -3.32
C ALA A 33 -7.43 1.96 -4.00
N VAL A 34 -6.40 2.57 -4.60
CA VAL A 34 -5.31 1.86 -5.29
C VAL A 34 -4.53 0.97 -4.33
N THR A 35 -4.27 1.44 -3.10
CA THR A 35 -3.55 0.66 -2.09
C THR A 35 -4.38 -0.49 -1.52
N ILE A 36 -5.66 -0.27 -1.22
CA ILE A 36 -6.50 -1.26 -0.52
C ILE A 36 -7.09 -2.31 -1.47
N TRP A 37 -7.30 -1.96 -2.73
CA TRP A 37 -7.89 -2.85 -3.73
C TRP A 37 -7.21 -4.22 -3.81
N PRO A 38 -5.89 -4.34 -4.08
CA PRO A 38 -5.23 -5.63 -4.23
C PRO A 38 -5.27 -6.46 -2.94
N ILE A 39 -5.24 -5.80 -1.77
CA ILE A 39 -5.31 -6.49 -0.48
C ILE A 39 -6.65 -7.23 -0.34
N GLY A 40 -7.76 -6.53 -0.56
CA GLY A 40 -9.09 -7.14 -0.48
C GLY A 40 -9.31 -8.18 -1.56
N PHE A 41 -8.95 -7.88 -2.82
CA PHE A 41 -9.10 -8.81 -3.94
C PHE A 41 -8.31 -10.10 -3.73
N ASN A 42 -7.02 -10.03 -3.37
CA ASN A 42 -6.18 -11.21 -3.17
C ASN A 42 -6.68 -12.05 -1.99
N LEU A 43 -7.11 -11.40 -0.90
CA LEU A 43 -7.70 -12.11 0.22
C LEU A 43 -8.98 -12.84 -0.18
N GLY A 44 -9.81 -12.24 -1.03
CA GLY A 44 -11.03 -12.87 -1.54
C GLY A 44 -10.75 -14.05 -2.48
N ALA A 45 -9.79 -13.90 -3.40
CA ALA A 45 -9.48 -14.91 -4.42
C ALA A 45 -8.65 -16.08 -3.88
N PHE A 46 -7.70 -15.81 -2.99
CA PHE A 46 -6.70 -16.80 -2.55
C PHE A 46 -6.77 -17.12 -1.06
N GLY A 47 -7.57 -16.39 -0.27
CA GLY A 47 -7.64 -16.56 1.18
C GLY A 47 -6.37 -16.17 1.93
N THR A 48 -5.41 -15.51 1.25
CA THR A 48 -4.10 -15.16 1.82
C THR A 48 -3.66 -13.77 1.35
N ILE A 49 -2.80 -13.12 2.16
CA ILE A 49 -2.10 -11.90 1.76
C ILE A 49 -0.78 -12.33 1.13
N PHE A 50 -0.52 -11.84 -0.07
CA PHE A 50 0.67 -12.20 -0.83
C PHE A 50 1.97 -11.67 -0.19
N PHE A 51 3.05 -12.41 -0.44
CA PHE A 51 4.36 -12.14 0.15
C PHE A 51 4.95 -10.80 -0.31
N ASP A 52 4.57 -10.31 -1.49
CA ASP A 52 4.98 -9.01 -2.02
C ASP A 52 4.64 -7.87 -1.05
N ARG A 53 3.45 -7.90 -0.44
CA ARG A 53 3.03 -6.89 0.56
C ARG A 53 3.78 -6.99 1.86
N LEU A 54 4.09 -8.22 2.30
CA LEU A 54 4.89 -8.44 3.49
C LEU A 54 6.34 -7.96 3.29
N LEU A 55 6.92 -8.23 2.12
CA LEU A 55 8.26 -7.77 1.75
C LEU A 55 8.32 -6.26 1.51
N GLU A 56 7.26 -5.65 0.98
CA GLU A 56 7.14 -4.19 0.82
C GLU A 56 7.20 -3.50 2.19
N ILE A 57 6.43 -3.98 3.17
CA ILE A 57 6.46 -3.47 4.55
C ILE A 57 7.87 -3.62 5.15
N TRP A 58 8.51 -4.77 4.96
CA TRP A 58 9.87 -5.00 5.41
C TRP A 58 10.88 -4.04 4.75
N ALA A 59 10.80 -3.85 3.44
CA ALA A 59 11.68 -2.96 2.68
C ALA A 59 11.54 -1.49 3.13
N ILE A 60 10.31 -1.03 3.38
CA ILE A 60 10.04 0.30 3.92
C ILE A 60 10.63 0.44 5.33
N SER A 61 10.51 -0.61 6.15
CA SER A 61 11.00 -0.60 7.53
C SER A 61 12.51 -0.49 7.60
N ILE A 62 13.23 -1.31 6.81
CA ILE A 62 14.68 -1.28 6.79
C ILE A 62 15.20 0.02 6.16
N ALA A 63 14.53 0.55 5.13
CA ALA A 63 14.88 1.85 4.56
C ALA A 63 14.73 2.97 5.59
N ALA A 64 13.62 3.02 6.33
CA ALA A 64 13.38 4.01 7.38
C ALA A 64 14.37 3.87 8.55
N LEU A 65 14.67 2.63 8.97
CA LEU A 65 15.65 2.35 10.01
C LEU A 65 17.05 2.82 9.59
N LEU A 66 17.50 2.46 8.39
CA LEU A 66 18.80 2.86 7.86
C LEU A 66 18.90 4.37 7.67
N ALA A 67 17.85 5.01 7.15
CA ALA A 67 17.80 6.47 7.04
C ALA A 67 17.94 7.13 8.41
N GLY A 68 17.21 6.65 9.42
CA GLY A 68 17.31 7.16 10.80
C GLY A 68 18.67 6.89 11.48
N LEU A 69 19.39 5.83 11.09
CA LEU A 69 20.73 5.53 11.60
C LEU A 69 21.84 6.31 10.90
N LEU A 70 21.67 6.63 9.62
CA LEU A 70 22.65 7.35 8.79
C LEU A 70 22.53 8.88 8.93
N VAL A 71 21.35 9.41 9.28
CA VAL A 71 21.15 10.84 9.54
C VAL A 71 21.84 11.24 10.85
N ASP A 72 22.62 12.31 10.77
CA ASP A 72 23.52 12.75 11.84
C ASP A 72 22.74 13.27 13.06
N ARG A 73 22.79 12.52 14.17
CA ARG A 73 22.04 12.77 15.42
C ARG A 73 22.29 14.14 16.06
N GLY A 74 23.37 14.82 15.69
CA GLY A 74 23.80 16.06 16.33
C GLY A 74 23.18 17.35 15.78
N ARG A 75 22.49 17.31 14.64
CA ARG A 75 22.00 18.52 13.94
C ARG A 75 20.49 18.65 13.83
N ASP A 76 19.81 17.52 13.67
CA ASP A 76 18.35 17.46 13.66
C ASP A 76 17.89 16.66 14.88
N GLN A 77 16.98 17.24 15.66
CA GLN A 77 16.39 16.57 16.83
C GLN A 77 15.86 15.18 16.42
N ASP A 78 16.27 14.15 17.17
CA ASP A 78 15.95 12.72 17.00
C ASP A 78 14.72 12.44 16.12
N VAL A 79 14.95 12.29 14.81
CA VAL A 79 13.88 11.96 13.84
C VAL A 79 13.23 10.61 14.18
N LEU A 80 14.00 9.71 14.81
CA LEU A 80 13.55 8.40 15.33
C LEU A 80 14.00 8.21 16.79
N SER A 81 13.06 7.92 17.68
CA SER A 81 13.35 7.46 19.04
C SER A 81 13.98 6.06 19.04
N ARG A 82 14.65 5.67 20.12
CA ARG A 82 15.14 4.28 20.30
C ARG A 82 14.02 3.25 20.20
N THR A 83 12.82 3.61 20.64
CA THR A 83 11.63 2.74 20.55
C THR A 83 11.22 2.53 19.09
N ASP A 84 11.29 3.57 18.26
CA ASP A 84 10.95 3.50 16.83
C ASP A 84 11.93 2.60 16.08
N GLN A 85 13.22 2.67 16.45
CA GLN A 85 14.25 1.78 15.90
C GLN A 85 13.99 0.31 16.21
N ILE A 86 13.54 0.00 17.43
CA ILE A 86 13.15 -1.38 17.81
C ILE A 86 11.92 -1.81 17.02
N LEU A 87 10.90 -0.96 16.92
CA LEU A 87 9.66 -1.24 16.17
C LEU A 87 9.94 -1.49 14.68
N LEU A 88 10.86 -0.74 14.08
CA LEU A 88 11.28 -0.91 12.68
C LEU A 88 12.19 -2.12 12.45
N ALA A 89 12.85 -2.63 13.50
CA ALA A 89 13.64 -3.85 13.42
C ALA A 89 12.80 -5.14 13.54
N LEU A 90 11.59 -5.05 14.11
CA LEU A 90 10.70 -6.21 14.30
C LEU A 90 10.42 -7.01 13.01
N PRO A 91 10.11 -6.40 11.85
CA PRO A 91 9.87 -7.15 10.62
C PRO A 91 11.10 -7.96 10.19
N SER A 92 12.30 -7.39 10.35
CA SER A 92 13.56 -8.09 10.04
C SER A 92 13.82 -9.25 11.00
N LEU A 93 13.54 -9.07 12.29
CA LEU A 93 13.65 -10.13 13.29
C LEU A 93 12.66 -11.27 13.00
N TRP A 94 11.43 -10.94 12.63
CA TRP A 94 10.42 -11.93 12.25
C TRP A 94 10.82 -12.73 10.99
N LEU A 95 11.33 -12.07 9.95
CA LEU A 95 11.83 -12.78 8.76
C LEU A 95 13.01 -13.69 9.10
N LEU A 96 13.92 -13.25 9.96
CA LEU A 96 15.04 -14.06 10.42
C LEU A 96 14.56 -15.31 11.17
N THR A 97 13.57 -15.17 12.05
CA THR A 97 12.99 -16.33 12.75
C THR A 97 12.21 -17.24 11.81
N THR A 98 11.58 -16.69 10.78
CA THR A 98 10.90 -17.48 9.74
C THR A 98 11.92 -18.36 9.01
N MET A 99 13.06 -17.82 8.61
CA MET A 99 14.15 -18.58 7.96
C MET A 99 14.68 -19.70 8.85
N LEU A 100 15.03 -19.39 10.11
CA LEU A 100 15.55 -20.36 11.06
C LEU A 100 14.52 -21.43 11.46
N HIS A 101 13.23 -21.10 11.45
CA HIS A 101 12.15 -22.07 11.72
C HIS A 101 12.09 -23.17 10.66
N PHE A 102 12.35 -22.85 9.39
CA PHE A 102 12.37 -23.84 8.31
C PHE A 102 13.53 -24.85 8.44
N GLU A 103 14.64 -24.45 9.06
CA GLU A 103 15.84 -25.29 9.19
C GLU A 103 15.84 -26.14 10.47
N GLU A 104 15.44 -25.59 11.62
CA GLU A 104 15.64 -26.22 12.94
C GLU A 104 14.35 -26.41 13.77
N GLY A 105 13.17 -26.40 13.12
CA GLY A 105 11.84 -26.23 13.72
C GLY A 105 11.46 -27.04 14.97
N GLY A 106 11.92 -26.61 16.14
CA GLY A 106 11.40 -27.01 17.46
C GLY A 106 10.17 -26.20 17.91
N GLY A 107 9.45 -26.69 18.93
CA GLY A 107 8.23 -26.05 19.44
C GLY A 107 8.42 -24.61 19.94
N LEU A 108 9.57 -24.31 20.57
CA LEU A 108 9.91 -22.96 21.03
C LEU A 108 10.07 -21.98 19.86
N MET A 109 10.72 -22.43 18.77
CA MET A 109 10.97 -21.60 17.60
C MET A 109 9.66 -21.20 16.89
N ARG A 110 8.68 -22.12 16.87
CA ARG A 110 7.33 -21.83 16.37
C ARG A 110 6.66 -20.73 17.17
N VAL A 111 6.64 -20.87 18.50
CA VAL A 111 6.02 -19.87 19.40
C VAL A 111 6.69 -18.51 19.26
N LEU A 112 8.01 -18.46 19.17
CA LEU A 112 8.76 -17.22 18.97
C LEU A 112 8.41 -16.57 17.62
N ASN A 113 8.37 -17.36 16.55
CA ASN A 113 8.01 -16.86 15.22
C ASN A 113 6.59 -16.30 15.19
N ASP A 114 5.62 -17.01 15.77
CA ASP A 114 4.23 -16.56 15.85
C ASP A 114 4.14 -15.27 16.67
N ALA A 115 4.82 -15.20 17.82
CA ALA A 115 4.87 -13.98 18.63
C ALA A 115 5.45 -12.80 17.85
N LEU A 116 6.56 -12.96 17.13
CA LEU A 116 7.17 -11.91 16.31
C LEU A 116 6.28 -11.50 15.12
N MET A 117 5.58 -12.45 14.51
CA MET A 117 4.58 -12.19 13.47
C MET A 117 3.47 -11.29 14.02
N PHE A 118 2.90 -11.65 15.17
CA PHE A 118 1.88 -10.85 15.85
C PHE A 118 2.40 -9.46 16.22
N MET A 119 3.60 -9.38 16.81
CA MET A 119 4.20 -8.10 17.20
C MET A 119 4.44 -7.20 15.99
N THR A 120 4.89 -7.77 14.87
CA THR A 120 5.09 -7.04 13.62
C THR A 120 3.77 -6.51 13.07
N ALA A 121 2.75 -7.37 12.97
CA ALA A 121 1.45 -6.99 12.42
C ALA A 121 0.73 -5.91 13.25
N PHE A 122 0.81 -5.97 14.59
CA PHE A 122 0.04 -5.09 15.47
C PHE A 122 0.78 -3.85 15.96
N PHE A 123 2.11 -3.90 16.06
CA PHE A 123 2.90 -2.75 16.54
C PHE A 123 3.74 -2.13 15.43
N SER A 124 4.48 -2.94 14.66
CA SER A 124 5.36 -2.42 13.63
C SER A 124 4.58 -1.81 12.46
N VAL A 125 3.59 -2.53 11.91
CA VAL A 125 2.81 -2.05 10.75
C VAL A 125 2.09 -0.72 11.03
N PRO A 126 1.31 -0.56 12.12
CA PRO A 126 0.69 0.74 12.41
C PRO A 126 1.71 1.86 12.63
N HIS A 127 2.87 1.53 13.19
CA HIS A 127 3.95 2.49 13.39
C HIS A 127 4.59 2.94 12.06
N ILE A 128 4.85 2.00 11.15
CA ILE A 128 5.33 2.29 9.80
C ILE A 128 4.32 3.16 9.05
N ILE A 129 3.03 2.81 9.12
CA ILE A 129 1.96 3.62 8.53
C ILE A 129 2.01 5.04 9.11
N ARG A 130 2.12 5.20 10.43
CA ARG A 130 2.20 6.52 11.06
C ARG A 130 3.37 7.37 10.53
N ILE A 131 4.54 6.78 10.29
CA ILE A 131 5.73 7.49 9.79
C ILE A 131 5.62 7.78 8.29
N VAL A 132 5.22 6.79 7.51
CA VAL A 132 5.28 6.83 6.04
C VAL A 132 4.08 7.56 5.45
N MET A 133 2.90 7.42 6.04
CA MET A 133 1.67 8.01 5.54
C MET A 133 1.73 9.54 5.35
N PRO A 134 2.31 10.36 6.26
CA PRO A 134 2.47 11.80 6.00
C PRO A 134 3.45 12.12 4.86
N ILE A 135 4.39 11.23 4.55
CA ILE A 135 5.41 11.43 3.50
C ILE A 135 4.87 10.96 2.14
N ALA A 136 4.30 9.76 2.10
CA ALA A 136 3.80 9.13 0.89
C ALA A 136 2.45 9.71 0.43
N MET A 137 1.60 10.12 1.37
CA MET A 137 0.24 10.58 1.09
C MET A 137 -0.09 11.85 1.91
N PRO A 138 0.61 12.97 1.67
CA PRO A 138 0.36 14.23 2.38
C PRO A 138 -1.09 14.71 2.23
N GLU A 139 -1.70 14.37 1.09
CA GLU A 139 -3.11 14.65 0.75
C GLU A 139 -4.09 14.00 1.72
N VAL A 140 -3.81 12.78 2.20
CA VAL A 140 -4.66 12.09 3.18
C VAL A 140 -4.61 12.81 4.53
N MET A 141 -3.44 13.34 4.90
CA MET A 141 -3.25 14.14 6.11
C MET A 141 -3.85 15.55 5.99
N ALA A 142 -3.99 16.06 4.77
CA ALA A 142 -4.61 17.34 4.48
C ALA A 142 -6.14 17.32 4.65
N VAL A 143 -6.78 16.13 4.70
CA VAL A 143 -8.23 15.99 4.94
C VAL A 143 -8.56 16.41 6.38
N ARG A 144 -9.05 17.64 6.53
CA ARG A 144 -9.39 18.23 7.82
C ARG A 144 -10.88 18.10 8.13
N GLY A 145 -11.21 17.37 9.20
CA GLY A 145 -12.53 17.36 9.82
C GLY A 145 -13.10 15.97 10.03
N ARG A 146 -13.67 15.73 11.23
CA ARG A 146 -14.16 14.41 11.66
C ARG A 146 -15.11 13.75 10.66
N ARG A 147 -15.99 14.53 10.02
CA ARG A 147 -16.94 14.02 9.02
C ARG A 147 -16.24 13.57 7.73
N GLN A 148 -15.27 14.34 7.23
CA GLN A 148 -14.54 13.98 6.01
C GLN A 148 -13.64 12.77 6.24
N THR A 149 -12.94 12.71 7.38
CA THR A 149 -12.16 11.53 7.78
C THR A 149 -13.05 10.30 7.92
N LEU A 150 -14.24 10.42 8.53
CA LEU A 150 -15.20 9.33 8.62
C LEU A 150 -15.68 8.88 7.23
N ASN A 151 -15.99 9.82 6.33
CA ASN A 151 -16.40 9.49 4.97
C ASN A 151 -15.29 8.76 4.20
N LEU A 152 -14.04 9.20 4.36
CA LEU A 152 -12.88 8.58 3.73
C LEU A 152 -12.65 7.16 4.26
N LEU A 153 -12.81 6.97 5.57
CA LEU A 153 -12.73 5.66 6.21
C LEU A 153 -13.83 4.73 5.69
N VAL A 154 -15.08 5.21 5.67
CA VAL A 154 -16.23 4.44 5.16
C VAL A 154 -16.03 4.06 3.70
N LEU A 155 -15.55 4.99 2.87
CA LEU A 155 -15.24 4.72 1.46
C LEU A 155 -14.15 3.66 1.32
N THR A 156 -13.05 3.79 2.06
CA THR A 156 -11.95 2.82 2.05
C THR A 156 -12.43 1.43 2.44
N VAL A 157 -13.23 1.32 3.51
CA VAL A 157 -13.83 0.06 3.95
C VAL A 157 -14.78 -0.51 2.89
N ALA A 158 -15.61 0.34 2.28
CA ALA A 158 -16.51 -0.09 1.21
C ALA A 158 -15.74 -0.66 0.00
N ILE A 159 -14.64 -0.01 -0.40
CA ILE A 159 -13.77 -0.49 -1.48
C ILE A 159 -13.10 -1.81 -1.10
N ALA A 160 -12.60 -1.94 0.13
CA ALA A 160 -12.00 -3.20 0.60
C ALA A 160 -13.00 -4.37 0.59
N VAL A 161 -14.23 -4.13 1.02
CA VAL A 161 -15.31 -5.14 1.00
C VAL A 161 -15.70 -5.48 -0.44
N ALA A 162 -15.80 -4.47 -1.31
CA ALA A 162 -16.14 -4.68 -2.71
C ALA A 162 -15.04 -5.46 -3.45
N SER A 163 -13.76 -5.11 -3.26
CA SER A 163 -12.64 -5.83 -3.87
C SER A 163 -12.55 -7.26 -3.35
N PHE A 164 -12.77 -7.48 -2.06
CA PHE A 164 -12.91 -8.82 -1.48
C PHE A 164 -14.04 -9.62 -2.13
N ALA A 165 -15.24 -9.04 -2.26
CA ALA A 165 -16.37 -9.72 -2.87
C ALA A 165 -16.10 -10.08 -4.34
N ILE A 166 -15.44 -9.20 -5.10
CA ILE A 166 -15.03 -9.46 -6.48
C ILE A 166 -13.98 -10.57 -6.54
N GLY A 167 -12.98 -10.56 -5.65
CA GLY A 167 -11.98 -11.63 -5.56
C GLY A 167 -12.61 -12.98 -5.18
N TYR A 168 -13.51 -12.98 -4.20
CA TYR A 168 -14.25 -14.16 -3.77
C TYR A 168 -15.15 -14.71 -4.88
N ARG A 169 -15.73 -13.83 -5.71
CA ARG A 169 -16.53 -14.18 -6.89
C ARG A 169 -15.79 -13.99 -8.20
N ASN A 170 -14.49 -14.31 -8.21
CA ASN A 170 -13.66 -14.16 -9.40
C ASN A 170 -14.21 -14.96 -10.60
N ASP A 171 -14.94 -16.04 -10.35
CA ASP A 171 -15.65 -16.86 -11.35
C ASP A 171 -16.57 -16.07 -12.29
N LEU A 172 -17.10 -14.94 -11.81
CA LEU A 172 -18.03 -14.10 -12.57
C LEU A 172 -17.31 -13.08 -13.48
N PHE A 173 -16.08 -12.71 -13.14
CA PHE A 173 -15.37 -11.58 -13.77
C PHE A 173 -14.11 -12.00 -14.51
N MET A 174 -13.46 -13.09 -14.11
CA MET A 174 -12.15 -13.54 -14.60
C MET A 174 -12.17 -15.02 -14.95
N THR A 175 -11.24 -15.43 -15.81
CA THR A 175 -10.98 -16.84 -16.11
C THR A 175 -9.67 -17.30 -15.47
N CYS A 176 -9.49 -18.61 -15.41
CA CYS A 176 -8.23 -19.22 -14.96
C CYS A 176 -7.02 -18.76 -15.81
N GLU A 177 -7.23 -18.41 -17.09
CA GLU A 177 -6.15 -17.92 -17.95
C GLU A 177 -5.69 -16.51 -17.57
N ASP A 178 -6.61 -15.64 -17.12
CA ASP A 178 -6.25 -14.30 -16.65
C ASP A 178 -5.28 -14.38 -15.46
N PHE A 179 -5.55 -15.28 -14.51
CA PHE A 179 -4.67 -15.54 -13.37
C PHE A 179 -3.32 -16.11 -13.80
N LYS A 180 -3.33 -17.10 -14.71
CA LYS A 180 -2.11 -17.74 -15.21
C LYS A 180 -1.21 -16.77 -15.99
N VAL A 181 -1.78 -15.95 -16.87
CA VAL A 181 -1.04 -14.94 -17.64
C VAL A 181 -0.44 -13.87 -16.72
N SER A 182 -1.15 -13.51 -15.65
CA SER A 182 -0.62 -12.59 -14.63
C SER A 182 0.46 -13.22 -13.74
N GLY A 183 0.76 -14.52 -13.90
CA GLY A 183 1.76 -15.24 -13.11
C GLY A 183 1.32 -15.56 -11.68
N ASN A 184 0.02 -15.49 -11.39
CA ASN A 184 -0.55 -15.87 -10.11
C ASN A 184 -0.83 -17.37 -10.04
N ASP A 185 -0.97 -17.89 -8.82
CA ASP A 185 -1.56 -19.23 -8.62
C ASP A 185 -3.03 -19.24 -9.07
N LEU A 186 -3.60 -20.42 -9.28
CA LEU A 186 -4.97 -20.58 -9.75
C LEU A 186 -5.94 -20.60 -8.56
N PRO A 187 -6.90 -19.64 -8.46
CA PRO A 187 -7.96 -19.72 -7.46
C PRO A 187 -8.77 -21.01 -7.61
N THR A 188 -9.15 -21.60 -6.49
CA THR A 188 -9.92 -22.87 -6.49
C THR A 188 -11.28 -22.76 -7.19
N ASN A 189 -11.83 -21.55 -7.29
CA ASN A 189 -13.10 -21.26 -7.92
C ASN A 189 -12.97 -20.54 -9.28
N CYS A 190 -11.80 -20.52 -9.92
CA CYS A 190 -11.65 -19.84 -11.21
C CYS A 190 -12.48 -20.50 -12.32
N ARG A 191 -13.03 -19.69 -13.24
CA ARG A 191 -13.80 -20.20 -14.37
C ARG A 191 -12.85 -20.68 -15.48
N PRO A 192 -12.97 -21.91 -15.99
CA PRO A 192 -12.15 -22.37 -17.10
C PRO A 192 -12.38 -21.51 -18.35
N THR A 193 -11.31 -21.21 -19.07
CA THR A 193 -11.40 -20.50 -20.34
C THR A 193 -12.01 -21.42 -21.39
N ASP A 194 -13.05 -20.96 -22.07
CA ASP A 194 -13.69 -21.73 -23.11
C ASP A 194 -12.70 -21.96 -24.28
N THR A 195 -12.56 -23.22 -24.74
CA THR A 195 -11.53 -23.67 -25.72
C THR A 195 -11.53 -22.92 -27.06
N ARG A 196 -12.51 -22.04 -27.28
CA ARG A 196 -12.58 -21.14 -28.44
C ARG A 196 -11.54 -20.02 -28.38
N TYR A 197 -11.17 -19.55 -27.18
CA TYR A 197 -10.14 -18.50 -27.02
C TYR A 197 -8.72 -19.01 -27.29
N GLU A 198 -8.39 -20.25 -26.89
CA GLU A 198 -7.07 -20.83 -27.14
C GLU A 198 -6.75 -21.01 -28.63
N ARG A 199 -7.76 -21.09 -29.50
CA ARG A 199 -7.56 -21.30 -30.93
C ARG A 199 -7.31 -20.04 -31.75
N GLY A 200 -7.22 -18.86 -31.13
CA GLY A 200 -6.97 -17.59 -31.84
C GLY A 200 -7.99 -17.26 -32.94
N THR A 201 -9.14 -17.93 -32.97
CA THR A 201 -10.16 -17.76 -34.00
C THR A 201 -11.21 -16.77 -33.51
N PHE A 202 -10.82 -15.50 -33.41
CA PHE A 202 -11.77 -14.41 -33.32
C PHE A 202 -12.44 -14.25 -34.70
N ARG A 203 -13.45 -15.08 -35.00
CA ARG A 203 -14.34 -14.82 -36.13
C ARG A 203 -15.42 -13.85 -35.67
N LEU A 204 -15.37 -12.63 -36.21
CA LEU A 204 -16.50 -11.72 -36.16
C LEU A 204 -17.70 -12.38 -36.87
N PRO A 205 -18.92 -12.28 -36.31
CA PRO A 205 -20.12 -12.65 -37.05
C PRO A 205 -20.22 -11.75 -38.29
N GLN A 206 -20.42 -12.37 -39.47
CA GLN A 206 -20.81 -11.66 -40.69
C GLN A 206 -22.31 -11.40 -40.69
#